data_AF-A0A5N5WHM8-F1
#
_entry.id   AF-A0A5N5WHM8-F1
#
_cell.length_a   1.000
_cell.length_b   1.000
_cell.length_c   1.000
_cell.angle_alpha   90.00
_cell.angle_beta   90.00
_cell.angle_gamma   90.00
#
_symmetry.space_group_name_H-M   'P 1'
#
loop_
_entity.id
_entity.type
_entity.pdbx_description
1 polymer ?
#
loop_
_entity_poly.entity_id
_entity_poly.type
_entity_poly.pdbx_seq_one_letter_code
_entity_poly.pdbx_strand_id
1 'polypeptide(L)'
;MEHDLFEKLNGLPVIICKTCQHGVWPSEIVRHLKSNVHRVKHAEADAIQTTVQQWEDVAPDADAVVIPHQVDEPFTGLPTYPDGLLCRRDYPGCQYIGRSLDNMRRHWRTVHGWSQYARGGRIRREERIQQEAELRRS
;
A
#
# COMPACT_ATOMS: atom_id res chain seq x y z
N MET A 1 -20.73 8.71 -8.84
CA MET A 1 -21.14 9.42 -7.61
C MET A 1 -19.88 9.77 -6.86
N GLU A 2 -19.78 11.02 -6.41
CA GLU A 2 -18.62 11.55 -5.71
C GLU A 2 -19.07 12.22 -4.41
N HIS A 3 -18.22 12.15 -3.39
CA HIS A 3 -18.32 12.93 -2.16
C HIS A 3 -17.12 13.87 -2.12
N ASP A 4 -17.16 14.92 -1.30
CA ASP A 4 -16.07 15.88 -1.17
C ASP A 4 -14.73 15.24 -0.76
N LEU A 5 -14.78 14.09 -0.08
CA LEU A 5 -13.61 13.38 0.45
C LEU A 5 -13.27 12.09 -0.30
N PHE A 6 -14.25 11.48 -0.96
CA PHE A 6 -14.12 10.17 -1.58
C PHE A 6 -14.60 10.20 -3.01
N GLU A 7 -13.94 9.44 -3.86
CA GLU A 7 -14.37 9.16 -5.23
C GLU A 7 -14.29 7.66 -5.50
N LYS A 8 -15.11 7.18 -6.44
CA LYS A 8 -15.01 5.81 -6.93
C LYS A 8 -13.80 5.69 -7.85
N LEU A 9 -13.07 4.59 -7.73
CA LEU A 9 -11.99 4.24 -8.63
C LEU A 9 -12.58 3.69 -9.94
N ASN A 10 -12.22 4.27 -11.08
CA ASN A 10 -12.66 3.71 -12.36
C ASN A 10 -11.95 2.37 -12.61
N GLY A 11 -12.72 1.34 -12.96
CA GLY A 11 -12.20 0.00 -13.27
C GLY A 11 -12.15 -0.98 -12.10
N LEU A 12 -12.36 -0.53 -10.86
CA LEU A 12 -12.46 -1.40 -9.67
C LEU A 12 -13.57 -0.91 -8.73
N PRO A 13 -14.29 -1.81 -8.03
CA PRO A 13 -15.36 -1.45 -7.11
C PRO A 13 -14.81 -0.95 -5.76
N VAL A 14 -13.87 0.00 -5.81
CA VAL A 14 -13.13 0.55 -4.65
C VAL A 14 -13.32 2.06 -4.62
N ILE A 15 -13.36 2.65 -3.43
CA ILE A 15 -13.30 4.11 -3.25
C ILE A 15 -11.89 4.54 -2.84
N ILE A 16 -11.51 5.74 -3.24
CA ILE A 16 -10.24 6.37 -2.84
C ILE A 16 -10.51 7.63 -2.04
N CYS A 17 -9.69 7.87 -1.02
CA CYS A 17 -9.67 9.14 -0.31
C CYS A 17 -8.88 10.16 -1.13
N LYS A 18 -9.51 11.28 -1.52
CA LYS A 18 -8.88 12.30 -2.37
C LYS A 18 -7.65 12.95 -1.72
N THR A 19 -7.64 13.06 -0.38
CA THR A 19 -6.52 13.65 0.37
C THR A 19 -5.37 12.65 0.59
N CYS A 20 -5.70 11.42 0.99
CA CYS A 20 -4.68 10.41 1.31
C CYS A 20 -4.19 9.64 0.07
N GLN A 21 -4.94 9.70 -1.02
CA GLN A 21 -4.69 9.06 -2.31
C GLN A 21 -4.43 7.54 -2.19
N HIS A 22 -5.26 6.86 -1.40
CA HIS A 22 -5.27 5.40 -1.30
C HIS A 22 -6.70 4.86 -1.16
N GLY A 23 -6.87 3.57 -1.45
CA GLY A 23 -8.13 2.86 -1.28
C GLY A 23 -8.57 2.82 0.19
N VAL A 24 -9.87 2.98 0.42
CA VAL A 24 -10.51 2.87 1.75
C VAL A 24 -11.76 2.01 1.57
N TRP A 25 -11.99 1.03 2.43
CA TRP A 25 -13.23 0.26 2.35
C TRP A 25 -14.39 1.04 2.98
N PRO A 26 -15.64 0.93 2.49
CA PRO A 26 -16.80 1.57 3.12
C PRO A 26 -16.93 1.25 4.61
N SER A 27 -16.66 0.00 4.99
CA SER A 27 -16.62 -0.45 6.39
C SER A 27 -15.55 0.25 7.25
N GLU A 28 -14.52 0.82 6.64
CA GLU A 28 -13.38 1.44 7.32
C GLU A 28 -13.42 2.98 7.33
N ILE A 29 -14.39 3.61 6.65
CA ILE A 29 -14.49 5.08 6.51
C ILE A 29 -14.41 5.79 7.86
N VAL A 30 -15.17 5.34 8.87
CA VAL A 30 -15.20 5.98 10.19
C VAL A 30 -13.82 5.95 10.84
N ARG A 31 -13.14 4.80 10.78
CA ARG A 31 -11.79 4.63 11.33
C ARG A 31 -10.79 5.52 10.59
N HIS A 32 -10.89 5.59 9.26
CA HIS A 32 -10.02 6.41 8.42
C HIS A 32 -10.18 7.91 8.69
N LEU A 33 -11.42 8.41 8.73
CA LEU A 33 -11.73 9.82 8.94
C LEU A 33 -11.40 10.31 10.36
N LYS A 34 -11.41 9.42 11.34
CA LYS A 34 -10.97 9.72 12.72
C LYS A 34 -9.45 9.72 12.89
N SER A 35 -8.69 9.34 11.85
CA SER A 35 -7.23 9.35 11.91
C SER A 35 -6.68 10.77 12.06
N ASN A 36 -5.40 10.88 12.41
CA ASN A 36 -4.73 12.17 12.60
C ASN A 36 -4.72 13.08 11.36
N VAL A 37 -4.92 12.51 10.17
CA VAL A 37 -4.94 13.24 8.89
C VAL A 37 -6.23 14.04 8.74
N HIS A 38 -7.37 13.43 9.07
CA HIS A 38 -8.69 14.01 8.82
C HIS A 38 -9.35 14.59 10.08
N ARG A 39 -9.17 13.94 11.24
CA ARG A 39 -9.68 14.37 12.56
C ARG A 39 -11.17 14.72 12.56
N VAL A 40 -11.96 14.06 11.71
CA VAL A 40 -13.40 14.26 11.59
C VAL A 40 -14.09 13.69 12.84
N LYS A 41 -15.14 14.37 13.29
CA LYS A 41 -15.93 13.91 14.45
C LYS A 41 -16.71 12.65 14.08
N HIS A 42 -16.93 11.78 15.06
CA HIS A 42 -17.58 10.48 14.84
C HIS A 42 -18.94 10.59 14.14
N ALA A 43 -19.82 11.49 14.62
CA ALA A 43 -21.15 11.66 14.03
C ALA A 43 -21.13 12.07 12.54
N GLU A 44 -20.16 12.91 12.16
CA GLU A 44 -19.96 13.32 10.77
C GLU A 44 -19.38 12.17 9.94
N ALA A 45 -18.39 11.45 10.49
CA ALA A 45 -17.81 10.29 9.83
C ALA A 45 -18.83 9.17 9.59
N ASP A 46 -19.76 8.95 10.52
CA ASP A 46 -20.84 7.97 10.40
C ASP A 46 -21.84 8.38 9.31
N ALA A 47 -22.18 9.68 9.21
CA ALA A 47 -23.02 10.21 8.14
C ALA A 47 -22.37 10.03 6.75
N ILE A 48 -21.07 10.29 6.65
CA ILE A 48 -20.30 10.07 5.42
C ILE A 48 -20.26 8.59 5.07
N GLN A 49 -20.00 7.70 6.04
CA GLN A 49 -20.02 6.26 5.82
C GLN A 49 -21.39 5.79 5.31
N THR A 50 -22.47 6.22 5.95
CA THR A 50 -23.85 5.88 5.56
C THR A 50 -24.13 6.30 4.12
N THR A 51 -23.70 7.51 3.74
CA THR A 51 -23.87 8.04 2.38
C THR A 51 -23.08 7.21 1.35
N VAL A 52 -21.81 6.88 1.65
CA VAL A 52 -20.95 6.13 0.72
C VAL A 52 -21.37 4.67 0.60
N GLN A 53 -21.93 4.07 1.65
CA GLN A 53 -22.47 2.71 1.61
C GLN A 53 -23.68 2.56 0.68
N GLN A 54 -24.38 3.66 0.37
CA GLN A 54 -25.49 3.67 -0.60
C GLN A 54 -24.99 3.74 -2.05
N TRP A 55 -23.69 3.88 -2.27
CA TRP A 55 -23.16 3.93 -3.62
C TRP A 55 -23.21 2.56 -4.28
N GLU A 56 -23.82 2.50 -5.47
CA GLU A 56 -23.81 1.29 -6.31
C GLU A 56 -22.38 0.95 -6.77
N ASP A 57 -22.11 -0.30 -7.12
CA ASP A 57 -20.80 -0.74 -7.66
C ASP A 57 -19.59 -0.43 -6.77
N VAL A 58 -19.79 -0.34 -5.45
CA VAL A 58 -18.72 -0.24 -4.47
C VAL A 58 -18.76 -1.46 -3.57
N ALA A 59 -17.63 -2.15 -3.46
CA ALA A 59 -17.52 -3.30 -2.59
C ALA A 59 -17.43 -2.88 -1.12
N PRO A 60 -18.08 -3.61 -0.20
CA PRO A 60 -18.10 -3.28 1.22
C PRO A 60 -16.75 -3.49 1.93
N ASP A 61 -15.94 -4.42 1.42
CA ASP A 61 -14.68 -4.87 2.01
C ASP A 61 -13.77 -5.56 0.95
N ALA A 62 -12.58 -5.96 1.40
CA ALA A 62 -11.54 -6.56 0.55
C ALA A 62 -11.90 -7.95 0.03
N ASP A 63 -12.71 -8.73 0.76
CA ASP A 63 -13.04 -10.11 0.38
C ASP A 63 -14.07 -10.13 -0.76
N ALA A 64 -14.81 -9.04 -0.94
CA ALA A 64 -15.76 -8.85 -2.03
C ALA A 64 -15.13 -8.42 -3.37
N VAL A 65 -13.80 -8.26 -3.45
CA VAL A 65 -13.11 -7.76 -4.66
C VAL A 65 -11.92 -8.62 -5.05
N VAL A 66 -11.84 -8.97 -6.33
CA VAL A 66 -10.61 -9.48 -6.92
C VAL A 66 -9.79 -8.30 -7.43
N ILE A 67 -8.70 -7.97 -6.73
CA ILE A 67 -7.75 -6.95 -7.17
C ILE A 67 -6.74 -7.61 -8.13
N PRO A 68 -6.58 -7.10 -9.36
CA PRO A 68 -5.63 -7.68 -10.30
C PRO A 68 -4.19 -7.51 -9.80
N HIS A 69 -3.36 -8.53 -10.04
CA HIS A 69 -1.94 -8.50 -9.67
C HIS A 69 -1.13 -7.49 -10.51
N GLN A 70 -1.63 -7.14 -11.69
CA GLN A 70 -0.99 -6.18 -12.59
C GLN A 70 -2.08 -5.35 -13.28
N VAL A 71 -1.75 -4.08 -13.53
CA VAL A 71 -2.58 -3.16 -14.30
C VAL A 71 -1.74 -2.57 -15.42
N ASP A 72 -2.36 -2.39 -16.59
CA ASP A 72 -1.66 -1.87 -17.77
C ASP A 72 -1.47 -0.35 -17.68
N GLU A 73 -2.42 0.34 -17.05
CA GLU A 73 -2.42 1.78 -16.87
C GLU A 73 -2.55 2.16 -15.39
N PRO A 74 -1.91 3.26 -14.95
CA PRO A 74 -2.13 3.80 -13.61
C PRO A 74 -3.58 4.23 -13.40
N PHE A 75 -4.13 3.94 -12.23
CA PHE A 75 -5.45 4.45 -11.88
C PHE A 75 -5.42 5.95 -11.57
N THR A 76 -6.32 6.71 -12.19
CA THR A 76 -6.56 8.12 -11.87
C THR A 76 -6.90 8.27 -10.38
N GLY A 77 -6.32 9.29 -9.74
CA GLY A 77 -6.53 9.59 -8.32
C GLY A 77 -5.59 8.84 -7.36
N LEU A 78 -4.87 7.82 -7.85
CA LEU A 78 -3.77 7.19 -7.11
C LEU A 78 -2.42 7.76 -7.55
N PRO A 79 -1.48 7.94 -6.62
CA PRO A 79 -0.17 8.49 -6.94
C PRO A 79 0.70 7.42 -7.61
N THR A 80 1.37 7.81 -8.70
CA THR A 80 2.40 6.97 -9.34
C THR A 80 3.77 7.35 -8.79
N TYR A 81 4.54 6.34 -8.40
CA TYR A 81 5.85 6.53 -7.78
C TYR A 81 6.96 5.93 -8.64
N PRO A 82 7.97 6.71 -9.07
CA PRO A 82 9.05 6.22 -9.93
C PRO A 82 10.16 5.48 -9.16
N ASP A 83 10.13 5.52 -7.83
CA ASP A 83 11.14 4.97 -6.91
C ASP A 83 10.79 3.57 -6.38
N GLY A 84 9.91 2.85 -7.07
CA GLY A 84 9.53 1.49 -6.73
C GLY A 84 10.70 0.51 -6.85
N LEU A 85 10.97 -0.23 -5.78
CA LEU A 85 11.93 -1.34 -5.73
C LEU A 85 11.17 -2.65 -5.76
N LEU A 86 11.33 -3.42 -6.85
CA LEU A 86 10.78 -4.77 -6.98
C LEU A 86 11.68 -5.78 -6.26
N CYS A 87 11.10 -6.63 -5.41
CA CYS A 87 11.81 -7.78 -4.87
C CYS A 87 12.13 -8.77 -5.99
N ARG A 88 13.41 -9.14 -6.13
CA ARG A 88 13.87 -10.11 -7.13
C ARG A 88 14.14 -11.50 -6.58
N ARG A 89 13.97 -11.69 -5.26
CA ARG A 89 14.13 -13.01 -4.64
C ARG A 89 12.94 -13.88 -5.00
N ASP A 90 13.20 -15.10 -5.44
CA ASP A 90 12.17 -16.08 -5.84
C ASP A 90 11.21 -15.54 -6.92
N TYR A 91 11.69 -14.63 -7.79
CA TYR A 91 10.91 -14.15 -8.91
C TYR A 91 10.67 -15.27 -9.94
N PRO A 92 9.46 -15.43 -10.51
CA PRO A 92 8.29 -14.55 -10.40
C PRO A 92 7.35 -14.80 -9.21
N GLY A 93 7.69 -15.71 -8.29
CA GLY A 93 6.86 -16.05 -7.13
C GLY A 93 6.70 -14.94 -6.09
N CYS A 94 7.71 -14.08 -5.89
CA CYS A 94 7.57 -12.87 -5.09
C CYS A 94 7.54 -11.63 -5.97
N GLN A 95 6.43 -10.88 -5.89
CA GLN A 95 6.21 -9.65 -6.65
C GLN A 95 6.05 -8.43 -5.74
N TYR A 96 6.59 -8.50 -4.51
CA TYR A 96 6.51 -7.39 -3.57
C TYR A 96 7.28 -6.17 -4.09
N ILE A 97 6.62 -5.00 -4.04
CA ILE A 97 7.23 -3.71 -4.38
C ILE A 97 7.23 -2.83 -3.13
N GLY A 98 8.39 -2.25 -2.80
CA GLY A 98 8.53 -1.27 -1.74
C GLY A 98 9.16 0.02 -2.25
N ARG A 99 8.97 1.15 -1.57
CA ARG A 99 9.56 2.45 -1.94
C ARG A 99 10.85 2.79 -1.19
N SER A 100 11.32 1.92 -0.32
CA SER A 100 12.56 2.14 0.43
C SER A 100 13.30 0.85 0.69
N LEU A 101 14.63 0.94 0.79
CA LEU A 101 15.47 -0.20 1.14
C LEU A 101 15.14 -0.76 2.53
N ASP A 102 14.68 0.08 3.46
CA ASP A 102 14.31 -0.40 4.79
C ASP A 102 13.05 -1.26 4.77
N ASN A 103 12.04 -0.86 3.97
CA ASN A 103 10.86 -1.70 3.73
C ASN A 103 11.26 -3.01 3.03
N MET A 104 12.19 -2.95 2.07
CA MET A 104 12.66 -4.13 1.36
C MET A 104 13.45 -5.08 2.27
N ARG A 105 14.34 -4.56 3.13
CA ARG A 105 15.07 -5.35 4.14
C ARG A 105 14.13 -6.02 5.14
N ARG A 106 13.08 -5.32 5.57
CA ARG A 106 12.04 -5.90 6.43
C ARG A 106 11.34 -7.04 5.69
N HIS A 107 10.90 -6.80 4.46
CA HIS A 107 10.25 -7.79 3.61
C HIS A 107 11.11 -9.05 3.41
N TRP A 108 12.39 -8.90 3.06
CA TRP A 108 13.30 -10.05 2.91
C TRP A 108 13.39 -10.88 4.19
N ARG A 109 13.45 -10.23 5.35
CA ARG A 109 13.55 -10.93 6.63
C ARG A 109 12.28 -11.68 6.98
N THR A 110 11.12 -11.08 6.76
CA THR A 110 9.83 -11.65 7.19
C THR A 110 9.26 -12.65 6.19
N VAL A 111 9.47 -12.45 4.89
CA VAL A 111 8.89 -13.28 3.82
C VAL A 111 9.88 -14.34 3.35
N HIS A 112 11.16 -13.97 3.18
CA HIS A 112 12.18 -14.87 2.63
C HIS A 112 13.12 -15.43 3.71
N GLY A 113 12.93 -15.08 4.99
CA GLY A 113 13.86 -15.42 6.07
C GLY A 113 15.28 -14.87 5.86
N TRP A 114 15.46 -13.95 4.91
CA TRP A 114 16.77 -13.48 4.48
C TRP A 114 17.09 -12.11 5.08
N SER A 115 18.30 -12.00 5.63
CA SER A 115 18.85 -10.74 6.09
C SER A 115 20.25 -10.61 5.50
N GLN A 116 20.58 -9.41 5.00
CA GLN A 116 21.95 -9.06 4.62
C GLN A 116 22.94 -9.32 5.78
N TYR A 117 22.45 -9.22 7.01
CA TYR A 117 23.23 -9.37 8.23
C TYR A 117 22.76 -10.60 9.00
N ALA A 118 23.63 -11.60 9.13
CA ALA A 118 23.34 -12.87 9.78
C ALA A 118 23.12 -12.75 11.30
N ARG A 119 23.58 -11.66 11.95
CA ARG A 119 23.42 -11.40 13.39
C ARG A 119 23.34 -9.90 13.68
N GLY A 120 22.58 -9.54 14.73
CA GLY A 120 22.63 -8.20 15.30
C GLY A 120 24.01 -7.94 15.91
N GLY A 121 24.74 -6.99 15.35
CA GLY A 121 26.10 -6.63 15.77
C GLY A 121 26.71 -5.58 14.86
N ARG A 122 27.79 -4.92 15.32
CA ARG A 122 28.50 -3.91 14.54
C ARG A 122 29.37 -4.60 13.47
N ILE A 123 28.98 -4.45 12.22
CA ILE A 123 29.63 -5.08 11.06
C ILE A 123 30.78 -4.20 10.60
N ARG A 124 31.90 -4.81 10.19
CA ARG A 124 33.06 -4.04 9.71
C ARG A 124 32.69 -3.30 8.43
N ARG A 125 33.27 -2.12 8.21
CA ARG A 125 32.94 -1.22 7.09
C ARG A 125 33.13 -1.92 5.73
N GLU A 126 34.13 -2.78 5.61
CA GLU A 126 34.44 -3.55 4.40
C GLU A 126 33.37 -4.60 4.08
N GLU A 127 32.92 -5.35 5.07
CA GLU A 127 31.84 -6.33 4.94
C GLU A 127 30.52 -5.65 4.51
N ARG A 128 30.24 -4.45 5.03
CA ARG A 128 29.09 -3.64 4.59
C ARG A 128 29.19 -3.24 3.12
N ILE A 129 30.36 -2.77 2.67
CA ILE A 129 30.58 -2.37 1.27
C ILE A 129 30.46 -3.57 0.33
N GLN A 130 31.01 -4.72 0.72
CA GLN A 130 30.97 -5.94 -0.09
C GLN A 130 29.54 -6.49 -0.23
N GLN A 131 28.76 -6.46 0.86
CA GLN A 131 27.36 -6.87 0.84
C GLN A 131 26.46 -5.86 0.10
N GLU A 132 26.73 -4.56 0.18
CA GLU A 132 26.04 -3.54 -0.64
C GLU A 132 26.35 -3.72 -2.14
N ALA A 133 27.57 -4.10 -2.50
CA ALA A 133 27.93 -4.42 -3.87
C ALA A 133 27.25 -5.71 -4.37
N GLU A 134 27.09 -6.71 -3.50
CA GLU A 134 26.35 -7.94 -3.81
C GLU A 134 24.84 -7.69 -4.00
N LEU A 135 24.26 -6.81 -3.19
CA LEU A 135 22.88 -6.33 -3.35
C LEU A 135 22.64 -5.59 -4.67
N ARG A 136 23.63 -4.85 -5.18
CA ARG A 136 23.51 -4.21 -6.51
C ARG A 136 23.54 -5.20 -7.66
N ARG A 137 23.94 -6.45 -7.41
CA ARG A 137 24.08 -7.53 -8.42
C ARG A 137 22.94 -8.54 -8.39
N SER A 138 22.08 -8.52 -7.38
CA SER A 138 20.86 -9.37 -7.27
C SER A 138 19.63 -8.56 -7.66
#